data_AF-A0A2D6E2B7-F1
#
_entry.id   AF-A0A2D6E2B7-F1
#
_cell.length_a   1.000
_cell.length_b   1.000
_cell.length_c   1.000
_cell.angle_alpha   90.00
_cell.angle_beta   90.00
_cell.angle_gamma   90.00
#
_symmetry.space_group_name_H-M   'P 1'
#
loop_
_entity.id
_entity.type
_entity.pdbx_description
1 polymer ?
#
loop_
_entity_poly.entity_id
_entity_poly.type
_entity_poly.pdbx_seq_one_letter_code
_entity_poly.pdbx_strand_id
1 'polypeptide(L)'
;MNVSEASIKLFTWYSEHDSFEMEKNFLEVMLVSDGEAQDKAAINCALKDLEEGNLIQSSKIDEREIWTLQKPFSSFSQTVEISADLALALSEAINEFCEAIEDKTDLCVPTSIIPKDIQNLVFLYRHLQEKLVSEEKEGI
;
A
#
# COMPACT_ATOMS: atom_id res chain seq x y z
N MET A 1 -9.51 4.91 -15.79
CA MET A 1 -8.95 4.07 -14.72
C MET A 1 -9.53 2.66 -14.78
N ASN A 2 -8.78 1.63 -14.38
CA ASN A 2 -9.32 0.26 -14.18
C ASN A 2 -9.60 -0.03 -12.69
N VAL A 3 -10.24 -1.17 -12.39
CA VAL A 3 -10.64 -1.52 -11.00
C VAL A 3 -9.44 -1.65 -10.07
N SER A 4 -8.31 -2.21 -10.54
CA SER A 4 -7.10 -2.37 -9.72
C SER A 4 -6.49 -1.03 -9.34
N GLU A 5 -6.40 -0.08 -10.29
CA GLU A 5 -5.96 1.28 -10.03
C GLU A 5 -6.89 2.01 -9.04
N ALA A 6 -8.20 1.82 -9.17
CA ALA A 6 -9.18 2.39 -8.25
C ALA A 6 -9.03 1.80 -6.84
N SER A 7 -8.78 0.50 -6.72
CA SER A 7 -8.53 -0.18 -5.44
C SER A 7 -7.28 0.38 -4.75
N ILE A 8 -6.17 0.57 -5.47
CA ILE A 8 -4.94 1.19 -4.93
C ILE A 8 -5.22 2.61 -4.40
N LYS A 9 -5.98 3.40 -5.16
CA LYS A 9 -6.34 4.77 -4.77
C LYS A 9 -7.23 4.80 -3.53
N LEU A 10 -8.23 3.92 -3.44
CA LEU A 10 -9.08 3.78 -2.27
C LEU A 10 -8.29 3.28 -1.05
N PHE A 11 -7.39 2.32 -1.25
CA PHE A 11 -6.52 1.83 -0.17
C PHE A 11 -5.63 2.95 0.37
N THR A 12 -5.14 3.82 -0.51
CA THR A 12 -4.40 5.03 -0.12
C THR A 12 -5.29 6.01 0.63
N TRP A 13 -6.50 6.29 0.11
CA TRP A 13 -7.49 7.15 0.77
C TRP A 13 -7.78 6.71 2.21
N TYR A 14 -8.03 5.42 2.40
CA TYR A 14 -8.35 4.84 3.71
C TYR A 14 -7.16 4.78 4.68
N SER A 15 -5.94 5.03 4.21
CA SER A 15 -4.79 5.17 5.12
C SER A 15 -4.82 6.49 5.89
N GLU A 16 -5.59 7.48 5.41
CA GLU A 16 -5.72 8.83 6.00
C GLU A 16 -7.16 9.16 6.42
N HIS A 17 -8.16 8.44 5.92
CA HIS A 17 -9.58 8.70 6.14
C HIS A 17 -10.32 7.43 6.55
N ASP A 18 -11.41 7.57 7.32
CA ASP A 18 -12.19 6.41 7.79
C ASP A 18 -13.42 6.09 6.92
N SER A 19 -13.81 6.99 6.01
CA SER A 19 -15.01 6.84 5.19
C SER A 19 -14.85 7.42 3.79
N PHE A 20 -15.62 6.91 2.85
CA PHE A 20 -15.72 7.40 1.48
C PHE A 20 -17.19 7.53 1.05
N GLU A 21 -17.54 8.65 0.43
CA GLU A 21 -18.82 8.88 -0.26
C GLU A 21 -18.52 9.30 -1.70
N MET A 22 -19.06 8.59 -2.69
CA MET A 22 -18.72 8.78 -4.10
C MET A 22 -18.86 10.24 -4.56
N GLU A 23 -20.03 10.84 -4.38
CA GLU A 23 -20.29 12.19 -4.90
C GLU A 23 -19.51 13.29 -4.16
N LYS A 24 -19.06 13.01 -2.93
CA LYS A 24 -18.33 13.96 -2.10
C LYS A 24 -16.82 13.87 -2.33
N ASN A 25 -16.28 12.65 -2.40
CA ASN A 25 -14.84 12.39 -2.33
C ASN A 25 -14.23 11.99 -3.66
N PHE A 26 -15.02 11.81 -4.74
CA PHE A 26 -14.52 11.37 -6.04
C PHE A 26 -13.35 12.23 -6.54
N LEU A 27 -13.46 13.56 -6.51
CA LEU A 27 -12.42 14.45 -7.03
C LEU A 27 -11.13 14.44 -6.20
N GLU A 28 -11.21 14.07 -4.92
CA GLU A 28 -10.04 13.97 -4.05
C GLU A 28 -9.24 12.69 -4.34
N VAL A 29 -9.95 11.60 -4.67
CA VAL A 29 -9.35 10.31 -5.08
C VAL A 29 -8.91 10.35 -6.56
N MET A 30 -9.64 11.09 -7.39
CA MET A 30 -9.48 11.18 -8.84
C MET A 30 -9.31 12.64 -9.30
N LEU A 31 -8.09 13.17 -9.16
CA LEU A 31 -7.74 14.56 -9.51
C LEU A 31 -7.95 14.91 -10.99
N VAL A 32 -7.78 13.93 -11.89
CA VAL A 32 -7.94 14.10 -13.35
C VAL A 32 -8.76 12.93 -13.87
N SER A 33 -9.89 13.20 -14.52
CA SER A 33 -10.75 12.19 -15.11
C SER A 33 -10.99 12.50 -16.59
N ASP A 34 -10.72 11.52 -17.44
CA ASP A 34 -11.03 11.57 -18.88
C ASP A 34 -12.44 11.03 -19.19
N GLY A 35 -13.12 10.49 -18.16
CA GLY A 35 -14.43 9.86 -18.27
C GLY A 35 -15.02 9.56 -16.89
N GLU A 36 -15.70 10.54 -16.31
CA GLU A 36 -16.18 10.49 -14.92
C GLU A 36 -17.07 9.26 -14.65
N ALA A 37 -17.97 8.93 -15.57
CA ALA A 37 -18.87 7.79 -15.41
C ALA A 37 -18.11 6.46 -15.35
N GLN A 38 -17.09 6.29 -16.19
CA GLN A 38 -16.25 5.09 -16.23
C GLN A 38 -15.37 4.99 -14.98
N ASP A 39 -14.81 6.11 -14.53
CA ASP A 39 -13.97 6.14 -13.33
C ASP A 39 -14.81 5.88 -12.06
N LYS A 40 -16.01 6.47 -11.96
CA LYS A 40 -16.97 6.16 -10.88
C LYS A 40 -17.37 4.69 -10.89
N ALA A 41 -17.56 4.08 -12.08
CA ALA A 41 -17.84 2.65 -12.19
C ALA A 41 -16.67 1.79 -11.69
N ALA A 42 -15.43 2.14 -12.04
CA ALA A 42 -14.24 1.43 -11.56
C ALA A 42 -14.08 1.53 -10.03
N ILE A 43 -14.31 2.72 -9.46
CA ILE A 43 -14.30 2.93 -7.99
C ILE A 43 -15.40 2.12 -7.33
N ASN A 44 -16.61 2.09 -7.88
CA ASN A 44 -17.71 1.31 -7.32
C ASN A 44 -17.39 -0.20 -7.32
N CYS A 45 -16.84 -0.74 -8.41
CA CYS A 45 -16.35 -2.12 -8.42
C CYS A 45 -15.28 -2.36 -7.34
N ALA A 46 -14.31 -1.46 -7.20
CA ALA A 46 -13.28 -1.60 -6.17
C ALA A 46 -13.86 -1.52 -4.74
N LEU A 47 -14.84 -0.64 -4.48
CA LEU A 47 -15.52 -0.58 -3.18
C LEU A 47 -16.21 -1.90 -2.83
N LYS A 48 -16.84 -2.57 -3.81
CA LYS A 48 -17.42 -3.89 -3.60
C LYS A 48 -16.37 -4.94 -3.25
N ASP A 49 -15.26 -4.97 -4.00
CA ASP A 49 -14.16 -5.91 -3.71
C ASP A 49 -13.58 -5.68 -2.30
N LEU A 50 -13.44 -4.43 -1.87
CA LEU A 50 -12.95 -4.07 -0.53
C LEU A 50 -13.96 -4.43 0.58
N GLU A 51 -15.26 -4.32 0.29
CA GLU A 51 -16.33 -4.74 1.21
C GLU A 51 -16.38 -6.27 1.35
N GLU A 52 -16.27 -7.01 0.25
CA GLU A 52 -16.12 -8.47 0.25
C GLU A 52 -14.86 -8.92 1.01
N GLY A 53 -13.78 -8.15 0.91
CA GLY A 53 -12.55 -8.33 1.68
C GLY A 53 -12.65 -7.94 3.16
N ASN A 54 -13.82 -7.50 3.64
CA ASN A 54 -14.07 -7.01 4.99
C ASN A 54 -13.18 -5.83 5.43
N LEU A 55 -12.67 -5.04 4.47
CA LEU A 55 -11.95 -3.80 4.76
C LEU A 55 -12.93 -2.70 5.20
N ILE A 56 -14.02 -2.59 4.45
CA ILE A 56 -15.03 -1.56 4.60
C ILE A 56 -16.43 -2.17 4.70
N GLN A 57 -17.40 -1.36 5.08
CA GLN A 57 -18.80 -1.69 5.06
C GLN A 57 -19.61 -0.48 4.60
N SER A 58 -20.58 -0.73 3.73
CA SER A 58 -21.50 0.27 3.21
C SER A 58 -22.72 0.44 4.13
N SER A 59 -23.24 1.67 4.15
CA SER A 59 -24.55 1.97 4.72
C SER A 59 -25.23 3.05 3.89
N LYS A 60 -26.55 2.95 3.77
CA LYS A 60 -27.37 3.93 3.07
C LYS A 60 -28.02 4.89 4.06
N ILE A 61 -27.67 6.18 3.98
CA ILE A 61 -28.21 7.26 4.80
C ILE A 61 -28.72 8.36 3.89
N ASP A 62 -30.01 8.73 4.01
CA ASP A 62 -30.64 9.81 3.24
C ASP A 62 -30.34 9.76 1.73
N GLU A 63 -30.59 8.58 1.14
CA GLU A 63 -30.33 8.23 -0.27
C GLU A 63 -28.86 8.12 -0.70
N ARG A 64 -27.91 8.47 0.18
CA ARG A 64 -26.47 8.38 -0.08
C ARG A 64 -25.92 7.07 0.43
N GLU A 65 -24.98 6.53 -0.30
CA GLU A 65 -24.22 5.35 0.10
C GLU A 65 -22.86 5.81 0.62
N ILE A 66 -22.52 5.37 1.83
CA ILE A 66 -21.28 5.71 2.51
C ILE A 66 -20.58 4.41 2.88
N TRP A 67 -19.31 4.30 2.51
CA TRP A 67 -18.45 3.17 2.87
C TRP A 67 -17.53 3.60 4.01
N THR A 68 -17.49 2.83 5.09
CA THR A 68 -16.70 3.14 6.29
C THR A 68 -15.80 1.95 6.63
N LEU A 69 -14.59 2.21 7.11
CA LEU A 69 -13.69 1.18 7.61
C LEU A 69 -14.36 0.35 8.72
N GLN A 70 -14.26 -0.98 8.64
CA GLN A 70 -14.81 -1.86 9.69
C GLN A 70 -14.00 -1.81 10.99
N LYS A 71 -12.70 -1.48 10.88
CA LYS A 71 -11.74 -1.36 11.98
C LYS A 71 -10.64 -0.37 11.55
N PRO A 72 -9.81 0.17 12.47
CA PRO A 72 -8.74 1.09 12.08
C PRO A 72 -7.84 0.52 10.99
N PHE A 73 -7.42 1.34 10.01
CA PHE A 73 -6.61 0.89 8.88
C PHE A 73 -5.34 0.13 9.30
N SER A 74 -4.69 0.60 10.37
CA SER A 74 -3.49 -0.02 10.96
C SER A 74 -3.70 -1.44 11.52
N SER A 75 -4.94 -1.87 11.72
CA SER A 75 -5.28 -3.20 12.22
C SER A 75 -5.54 -4.23 11.11
N PHE A 76 -5.46 -3.82 9.84
CA PHE A 76 -5.51 -4.75 8.72
C PHE A 76 -4.15 -5.41 8.53
N SER A 77 -4.17 -6.74 8.54
CA SER A 77 -2.99 -7.58 8.35
C SER A 77 -3.24 -8.53 7.19
N GLN A 78 -2.21 -8.76 6.39
CA GLN A 78 -2.22 -9.75 5.32
C GLN A 78 -1.22 -10.86 5.63
N THR A 79 -1.56 -12.08 5.27
CA THR A 79 -0.63 -13.20 5.26
C THR A 79 -0.06 -13.31 3.85
N VAL A 80 1.27 -13.24 3.73
CA VAL A 80 1.97 -13.38 2.45
C VAL A 80 2.71 -14.70 2.46
N GLU A 81 2.52 -15.50 1.41
CA GLU A 81 3.31 -16.69 1.17
C GLU A 81 4.57 -16.33 0.39
N ILE A 82 5.74 -16.72 0.92
CA ILE A 82 7.04 -16.43 0.35
C ILE A 82 7.67 -17.77 -0.06
N SER A 83 8.04 -17.91 -1.33
CA SER A 83 8.74 -19.10 -1.81
C SER A 83 10.16 -19.17 -1.26
N ALA A 84 10.75 -20.37 -1.24
CA ALA A 84 12.12 -20.57 -0.75
C ALA A 84 13.15 -19.68 -1.50
N ASP A 85 13.03 -19.59 -2.82
CA ASP A 85 13.94 -18.78 -3.64
C ASP A 85 13.82 -17.27 -3.33
N LEU A 86 12.58 -16.79 -3.18
CA LEU A 86 12.36 -15.39 -2.80
C LEU A 86 12.87 -15.13 -1.38
N ALA A 87 12.65 -16.06 -0.46
CA ALA A 87 13.12 -15.92 0.91
C ALA A 87 14.66 -15.83 0.99
N LEU A 88 15.35 -16.64 0.20
CA LEU A 88 16.81 -16.56 0.08
C LEU A 88 17.25 -15.19 -0.44
N ALA A 89 16.68 -14.73 -1.56
CA ALA A 89 17.01 -13.44 -2.15
C ALA A 89 16.75 -12.25 -1.20
N LEU A 90 15.64 -12.28 -0.45
CA LEU A 90 15.34 -11.27 0.57
C LEU A 90 16.41 -11.26 1.66
N SER A 91 16.80 -12.44 2.15
CA SER A 91 17.82 -12.55 3.21
C SER A 91 19.19 -12.09 2.76
N GLU A 92 19.60 -12.41 1.53
CA GLU A 92 20.87 -11.98 0.94
C GLU A 92 20.91 -10.44 0.85
N ALA A 93 19.89 -9.81 0.28
CA ALA A 93 19.83 -8.35 0.14
C ALA A 93 19.92 -7.60 1.48
N ILE A 94 19.22 -8.09 2.52
CA ILE A 94 19.26 -7.49 3.86
C ILE A 94 20.63 -7.72 4.50
N ASN A 95 21.15 -8.94 4.44
CA ASN A 95 22.39 -9.31 5.12
C ASN A 95 23.62 -8.66 4.48
N GLU A 96 23.66 -8.54 3.15
CA GLU A 96 24.72 -7.79 2.45
C GLU A 96 24.76 -6.33 2.90
N PHE A 97 23.60 -5.69 3.09
CA PHE A 97 23.55 -4.34 3.63
C PHE A 97 24.04 -4.27 5.07
N CYS A 98 23.60 -5.18 5.94
CA CYS A 98 24.08 -5.31 7.32
C CYS A 98 25.61 -5.46 7.39
N GLU A 99 26.20 -6.27 6.51
CA GLU A 99 27.65 -6.42 6.39
C GLU A 99 28.33 -5.13 5.94
N ALA A 100 27.76 -4.42 4.97
CA ALA A 100 28.32 -3.16 4.46
C ALA A 100 28.33 -2.03 5.53
N ILE A 101 27.40 -2.04 6.49
CA ILE A 101 27.35 -1.07 7.58
C ILE A 101 28.00 -1.57 8.89
N GLU A 102 28.56 -2.78 8.88
CA GLU A 102 29.14 -3.47 10.04
C GLU A 102 28.16 -3.63 11.23
N ASP A 103 26.86 -3.69 10.97
CA ASP A 103 25.80 -3.87 11.98
C ASP A 103 24.99 -5.14 11.69
N LYS A 104 25.00 -6.07 12.64
CA LYS A 104 24.36 -7.40 12.54
C LYS A 104 23.06 -7.51 13.32
N THR A 105 22.53 -6.39 13.83
CA THR A 105 21.30 -6.37 14.66
C THR A 105 20.06 -6.84 13.89
N ASP A 106 20.07 -6.65 12.56
CA ASP A 106 18.93 -6.87 11.68
C ASP A 106 19.13 -7.99 10.66
N LEU A 107 20.02 -8.94 10.94
CA LEU A 107 20.24 -10.11 10.08
C LEU A 107 18.95 -10.89 9.86
N CYS A 108 18.68 -11.20 8.60
CA CYS A 108 17.53 -11.95 8.13
C CYS A 108 17.90 -13.42 7.91
N VAL A 109 17.03 -14.33 8.35
CA VAL A 109 17.19 -15.77 8.16
C VAL A 109 16.12 -16.27 7.17
N PRO A 110 16.50 -16.87 6.03
CA PRO A 110 15.54 -17.19 4.96
C PRO A 110 14.47 -18.22 5.36
N THR A 111 14.71 -19.05 6.38
CA THR A 111 13.72 -20.01 6.89
C THR A 111 12.70 -19.41 7.87
N SER A 112 12.88 -18.15 8.28
CA SER A 112 12.06 -17.51 9.31
C SER A 112 11.87 -16.03 9.05
N ILE A 113 11.42 -15.69 7.84
CA ILE A 113 11.12 -14.30 7.47
C ILE A 113 9.91 -13.80 8.26
N ILE A 114 10.07 -12.63 8.87
CA ILE A 114 9.05 -11.94 9.66
C ILE A 114 8.75 -10.56 9.05
N PRO A 115 7.64 -9.89 9.43
CA PRO A 115 7.27 -8.58 8.88
C PRO A 115 8.37 -7.51 8.98
N LYS A 116 9.20 -7.57 10.03
CA LYS A 116 10.37 -6.69 10.21
C LYS A 116 11.34 -6.77 9.02
N ASP A 117 11.57 -7.96 8.47
CA ASP A 117 12.52 -8.15 7.36
C ASP A 117 12.02 -7.47 6.08
N ILE A 118 10.72 -7.58 5.81
CA ILE A 118 10.06 -6.88 4.68
C ILE A 118 10.14 -5.36 4.90
N GLN A 119 9.94 -4.91 6.14
CA GLN A 119 10.05 -3.50 6.50
C GLN A 119 11.48 -2.97 6.28
N ASN A 120 12.50 -3.77 6.60
CA ASN A 120 13.90 -3.43 6.35
C ASN A 120 14.16 -3.17 4.86
N LEU A 121 13.63 -3.99 3.95
CA LEU A 121 13.77 -3.75 2.51
C LEU A 121 13.12 -2.45 2.04
N VAL A 122 11.96 -2.09 2.61
CA VAL A 122 11.32 -0.80 2.33
C VAL A 122 12.23 0.35 2.79
N PHE A 123 12.87 0.21 3.95
CA PHE A 123 13.84 1.22 4.43
C PHE A 123 15.08 1.32 3.53
N LEU A 124 15.65 0.18 3.12
CA LEU A 124 16.81 0.16 2.22
C LEU A 124 16.50 0.86 0.89
N TYR A 125 15.33 0.56 0.31
CA TYR A 125 14.87 1.21 -0.91
C TYR A 125 14.73 2.72 -0.74
N ARG A 126 14.06 3.18 0.33
CA ARG A 126 13.88 4.62 0.59
C ARG A 126 15.22 5.33 0.80
N HIS A 127 16.13 4.73 1.55
CA HIS A 127 17.47 5.27 1.78
C HIS A 127 18.26 5.41 0.47
N LEU A 128 18.17 4.41 -0.41
CA LEU A 128 18.80 4.48 -1.73
C LEU A 128 18.18 5.59 -2.60
N GLN A 129 16.85 5.72 -2.60
CA GLN A 129 16.18 6.81 -3.33
C GLN A 129 16.62 8.19 -2.85
N GLU A 130 16.72 8.39 -1.54
CA GLU A 130 17.19 9.66 -0.96
C GLU A 130 18.61 10.00 -1.40
N LYS A 131 19.51 9.02 -1.42
CA LYS A 131 20.88 9.19 -1.90
C LYS A 131 20.94 9.58 -3.38
N LEU A 132 20.22 8.86 -4.25
CA LEU A 132 20.20 9.15 -5.69
C LEU A 132 19.71 10.58 -5.97
N VAL A 133 18.66 11.02 -5.28
CA VAL A 133 18.14 12.40 -5.41
C VAL A 133 19.14 13.44 -4.88
N SER A 134 19.94 13.11 -3.87
CA SER A 134 20.98 14.03 -3.35
C SER A 134 22.17 14.17 -4.30
N GLU A 135 22.65 13.07 -4.89
CA GLU A 135 23.78 13.08 -5.82
C GLU A 135 23.44 13.81 -7.13
N GLU A 136 22.20 13.68 -7.64
CA GLU A 136 21.72 14.45 -8.79
C GLU A 136 21.69 15.97 -8.54
N LYS A 137 21.46 16.39 -7.30
CA LYS A 137 21.44 17.82 -6.92
C LYS A 137 22.83 18.42 -6.73
N GLU A 138 23.81 17.60 -6.36
CA GLU A 138 25.21 18.03 -6.21
C GLU A 138 25.98 18.00 -7.54
N GLY A 139 25.47 17.29 -8.55
CA GLY A 139 26.03 17.20 -9.90
C GLY A 139 25.61 18.29 -10.91
N ILE A 140 24.95 19.37 -10.46
CA ILE A 140 24.53 20.53 -11.28
C ILE A 140 25.26 21.80 -10.87
#